data_AF-A0A2P8GTQ1-F1
#
_entry.id   AF-A0A2P8GTQ1-F1
#
_cell.length_a   1.000
_cell.length_b   1.000
_cell.length_c   1.000
_cell.angle_alpha   90.00
_cell.angle_beta   90.00
_cell.angle_gamma   90.00
#
_symmetry.space_group_name_H-M   'P 1'
#
loop_
_entity.id
_entity.type
_entity.pdbx_description
1 polymer ?
#
loop_
_entity_poly.entity_id
_entity_poly.type
_entity_poly.pdbx_seq_one_letter_code
_entity_poly.pdbx_strand_id
1 'polypeptide(L)'
;MATPSRRSRLWAIVFFVALGVAFIAYSSYRWATSDAADLESWSTGRGISLPGWGWIVLGYVCGLALLVFVAWATRWRRDRPSITSERPRE
;
A
#
# COMPACT_ATOMS: atom_id res chain seq x y z
N MET A 1 26.18 -7.77 -3.17
CA MET A 1 24.76 -7.36 -3.13
C MET A 1 24.61 -6.03 -3.87
N ALA A 2 23.93 -6.01 -5.02
CA ALA A 2 23.76 -4.78 -5.80
C ALA A 2 22.79 -3.82 -5.07
N THR A 3 23.27 -2.65 -4.66
CA THR A 3 22.40 -1.62 -4.11
C THR A 3 21.43 -1.12 -5.19
N PRO A 4 20.11 -1.14 -4.97
CA PRO A 4 19.14 -0.71 -5.97
C PRO A 4 19.35 0.77 -6.32
N SER A 5 19.32 1.09 -7.61
CA SER A 5 19.51 2.44 -8.13
C SER A 5 18.45 3.43 -7.62
N ARG A 6 18.76 4.72 -7.61
CA ARG A 6 17.80 5.76 -7.18
C ARG A 6 16.51 5.72 -8.01
N ARG A 7 16.64 5.40 -9.30
CA ARG A 7 15.52 5.25 -10.24
C ARG A 7 14.63 4.05 -9.90
N SER A 8 15.19 2.87 -9.58
CA SER A 8 14.37 1.71 -9.22
C SER A 8 13.59 1.90 -7.91
N ARG A 9 14.16 2.64 -6.95
CA ARG A 9 13.47 3.01 -5.70
C ARG A 9 12.28 3.93 -5.93
N LEU A 10 12.42 4.92 -6.82
CA LEU A 10 11.32 5.82 -7.20
C LEU A 10 10.19 5.05 -7.88
N TRP A 11 10.52 4.15 -8.81
CA TRP A 11 9.52 3.28 -9.44
C TRP A 11 8.79 2.38 -8.44
N ALA A 12 9.50 1.84 -7.44
CA ALA A 12 8.86 1.05 -6.39
C ALA A 12 7.85 1.89 -5.59
N ILE A 13 8.19 3.12 -5.20
CA ILE A 13 7.28 4.03 -4.50
C ILE A 13 6.04 4.30 -5.35
N VAL A 14 6.23 4.69 -6.61
CA VAL A 14 5.11 4.98 -7.54
C VAL A 14 4.22 3.74 -7.70
N PHE A 15 4.81 2.56 -7.84
CA PHE A 15 4.08 1.31 -7.96
C PHE A 15 3.22 1.02 -6.72
N PHE A 16 3.77 1.12 -5.52
CA PHE A 16 3.01 0.87 -4.29
C PHE A 16 1.92 1.91 -4.05
N VAL A 17 2.16 3.18 -4.40
CA VAL A 17 1.12 4.23 -4.34
C VAL A 17 0.00 3.91 -5.31
N ALA A 18 0.33 3.61 -6.57
CA ALA A 18 -0.65 3.27 -7.60
C ALA A 18 -1.48 2.04 -7.19
N LEU A 19 -0.82 1.01 -6.65
CA LEU A 19 -1.49 -0.20 -6.18
C LEU A 19 -2.41 0.09 -4.98
N GLY A 20 -1.95 0.86 -4.00
CA GLY A 20 -2.76 1.24 -2.84
C GLY A 20 -4.00 2.06 -3.24
N VAL A 21 -3.84 3.03 -4.14
CA VAL A 21 -4.94 3.84 -4.69
C VAL A 21 -5.91 2.96 -5.48
N ALA A 22 -5.41 2.03 -6.31
CA ALA A 22 -6.25 1.12 -7.08
C ALA A 22 -7.11 0.22 -6.17
N PHE A 23 -6.54 -0.28 -5.06
CA PHE A 23 -7.29 -1.05 -4.07
C PHE A 23 -8.43 -0.24 -3.44
N ILE A 24 -8.14 1.01 -3.04
CA ILE A 24 -9.14 1.90 -2.46
C ILE A 24 -10.23 2.22 -3.49
N ALA A 25 -9.85 2.62 -4.70
CA ALA A 25 -10.79 2.96 -5.77
C ALA A 25 -11.69 1.77 -6.14
N TYR A 26 -11.13 0.57 -6.27
CA TYR A 26 -11.90 -0.65 -6.53
C TYR A 26 -12.87 -0.98 -5.39
N SER A 27 -12.43 -0.81 -4.14
CA SER A 27 -13.27 -1.04 -2.96
C SER A 27 -14.42 -0.02 -2.88
N SER A 28 -14.15 1.25 -3.17
CA SER A 28 -15.17 2.30 -3.28
C SER A 28 -16.16 2.04 -4.40
N TYR A 29 -15.67 1.65 -5.58
CA TYR A 29 -16.52 1.29 -6.70
C TYR A 29 -17.44 0.12 -6.34
N ARG A 30 -16.88 -0.98 -5.82
CA ARG A 30 -17.66 -2.15 -5.39
C ARG A 30 -18.69 -1.78 -4.32
N TRP A 31 -18.32 -0.96 -3.33
CA TRP A 31 -19.27 -0.48 -2.33
C TRP A 31 -20.44 0.30 -2.94
N ALA A 32 -20.14 1.21 -3.87
CA ALA A 32 -21.12 2.08 -4.50
C ALA A 32 -22.07 1.33 -5.46
N THR A 33 -21.62 0.23 -6.05
CA THR A 33 -22.41 -0.55 -7.03
C THR A 33 -23.00 -1.84 -6.47
N SER A 34 -22.74 -2.19 -5.21
CA SER A 34 -23.29 -3.42 -4.62
C SER A 34 -24.64 -3.15 -3.98
N ASP A 35 -25.61 -4.01 -4.25
CA ASP A 35 -26.89 -4.01 -3.55
C ASP A 35 -26.74 -4.62 -2.15
N ALA A 36 -27.71 -4.35 -1.26
CA ALA A 36 -27.70 -4.87 0.11
C ALA A 36 -27.62 -6.42 0.15
N ALA A 37 -28.31 -7.08 -0.79
CA ALA A 37 -28.28 -8.54 -0.91
C ALA A 37 -26.89 -9.09 -1.26
N ASP A 38 -26.14 -8.38 -2.12
CA ASP A 38 -24.78 -8.77 -2.50
C ASP A 38 -23.79 -8.57 -1.35
N LEU A 39 -23.99 -7.53 -0.53
CA LEU A 39 -23.15 -7.25 0.64
C LEU A 39 -23.32 -8.29 1.74
N GLU A 40 -24.54 -8.79 1.94
CA GLU A 40 -24.86 -9.85 2.90
C GLU A 40 -24.54 -11.25 2.39
N SER A 41 -24.40 -11.41 1.07
CA SER A 41 -24.03 -12.69 0.47
C SER A 41 -22.64 -13.13 0.93
N TRP A 42 -22.53 -14.40 1.31
CA TRP A 42 -21.27 -15.00 1.72
C TRP A 42 -20.48 -15.44 0.49
N SER A 43 -19.25 -14.93 0.37
CA SER A 43 -18.34 -15.25 -0.72
C SER A 43 -17.09 -15.92 -0.19
N THR A 44 -16.76 -17.09 -0.74
CA THR A 44 -15.57 -17.85 -0.37
C THR A 44 -14.47 -17.60 -1.39
N GLY A 45 -13.42 -16.92 -0.96
CA GLY A 45 -12.25 -16.59 -1.78
C GLY A 45 -10.98 -17.08 -1.08
N ARG A 46 -10.14 -17.85 -1.79
CA ARG A 46 -8.83 -18.31 -1.30
C ARG A 46 -8.88 -19.02 0.07
N GLY A 47 -9.95 -19.77 0.33
CA GLY A 47 -10.13 -20.53 1.57
C GLY A 47 -10.67 -19.73 2.76
N ILE A 48 -10.99 -18.45 2.57
CA ILE A 48 -11.61 -17.60 3.60
C ILE A 48 -13.04 -17.30 3.14
N SER A 49 -14.02 -17.55 4.02
CA SER A 49 -15.40 -17.16 3.79
C SER A 49 -15.67 -15.82 4.46
N LEU A 50 -16.02 -14.81 3.67
CA LEU A 50 -16.38 -13.49 4.16
C LEU A 50 -17.66 -13.01 3.47
N PRO A 51 -18.51 -12.24 4.17
CA PRO A 51 -19.60 -11.53 3.50
C PRO A 51 -19.03 -10.55 2.46
N GLY A 52 -19.82 -10.20 1.45
CA GLY A 52 -19.43 -9.28 0.37
C GLY A 52 -18.82 -7.97 0.88
N TRP A 53 -19.40 -7.40 1.95
CA TRP A 53 -18.83 -6.21 2.61
C TRP A 53 -17.45 -6.46 3.22
N GLY A 54 -17.18 -7.67 3.72
CA GLY A 54 -15.90 -8.04 4.32
C GLY A 54 -14.75 -8.01 3.31
N TRP A 55 -15.01 -8.43 2.07
CA TRP A 55 -14.03 -8.33 0.98
C TRP A 55 -13.72 -6.87 0.61
N ILE A 56 -14.73 -6.00 0.65
CA ILE A 56 -14.57 -4.57 0.39
C ILE A 56 -13.73 -3.91 1.49
N VAL A 57 -14.05 -4.20 2.77
CA VAL A 57 -13.27 -3.72 3.92
C VAL A 57 -11.82 -4.20 3.85
N LEU A 58 -11.60 -5.47 3.49
CA LEU A 58 -10.25 -6.00 3.31
C LEU A 58 -9.48 -5.24 2.22
N GLY A 59 -10.14 -4.88 1.12
CA GLY A 59 -9.58 -4.05 0.06
C GLY A 59 -9.12 -2.67 0.56
N TYR A 60 -9.93 -2.00 1.36
CA TYR A 60 -9.55 -0.73 2.00
C TYR A 60 -8.37 -0.89 2.96
N VAL A 61 -8.39 -1.92 3.82
CA VAL A 61 -7.31 -2.19 4.78
C VAL A 61 -5.98 -2.43 4.05
N CYS A 62 -6.00 -3.26 3.00
CA CYS A 62 -4.81 -3.52 2.16
C CYS A 62 -4.32 -2.23 1.47
N GLY A 63 -5.23 -1.45 0.87
CA GLY A 63 -4.88 -0.20 0.22
C GLY A 63 -4.25 0.82 1.16
N LEU A 64 -4.85 1.03 2.35
CA LEU A 64 -4.31 1.91 3.39
C LEU A 64 -2.97 1.40 3.92
N ALA A 65 -2.83 0.10 4.18
CA ALA A 65 -1.58 -0.49 4.66
C ALA A 65 -0.43 -0.24 3.67
N LEU A 66 -0.67 -0.35 2.36
CA LEU A 66 0.32 -0.04 1.34
C LEU A 66 0.72 1.43 1.35
N LEU A 67 -0.25 2.34 1.45
CA LEU A 67 0.04 3.79 1.49
C LEU A 67 0.80 4.19 2.76
N VAL A 68 0.40 3.66 3.92
CA VAL A 68 1.09 3.85 5.20
C VAL A 68 2.51 3.29 5.14
N PHE A 69 2.69 2.11 4.56
CA PHE A 69 4.02 1.51 4.39
C PHE A 69 4.93 2.38 3.52
N VAL A 70 4.40 2.95 2.42
CA VAL A 70 5.15 3.89 1.59
C VAL A 70 5.48 5.19 2.35
N ALA A 71 4.52 5.76 3.08
CA ALA A 71 4.74 6.96 3.88
C ALA A 71 5.82 6.73 4.96
N TRP A 72 5.76 5.58 5.63
CA TRP A 72 6.77 5.16 6.60
C TRP A 72 8.14 4.96 5.93
N ALA A 73 8.21 4.22 4.84
CA ALA A 73 9.44 3.95 4.11
C ALA A 73 10.10 5.21 3.52
N THR A 74 9.29 6.21 3.15
CA THR A 74 9.79 7.51 2.69
C THR A 74 10.27 8.39 3.84
N ARG A 75 9.57 8.37 4.98
CA ARG A 75 10.00 9.08 6.22
C ARG A 75 11.34 8.59 6.74
N TRP A 76 11.52 7.27 6.88
CA TRP A 76 12.79 6.67 7.32
C TRP A 76 14.00 7.02 6.45
N ARG A 77 13.78 7.39 5.19
CA ARG A 77 14.85 7.83 4.28
C ARG A 77 15.26 9.28 4.49
N ARG A 78 14.34 10.13 4.97
CA ARG A 78 14.62 11.53 5.28
C ARG A 78 15.39 11.66 6.59
N ASP A 79 15.14 10.75 7.53
CA ASP A 79 15.71 10.81 8.88
C ASP A 79 17.09 10.15 8.99
N ARG A 80 17.68 9.62 7.91
CA ARG A 80 19.08 9.16 7.93
C ARG A 80 20.01 10.37 7.79
N PRO A 81 20.70 10.80 8.87
CA PRO A 81 21.69 11.85 8.76
C PRO A 81 22.80 11.34 7.85
N SER A 82 23.24 12.17 6.91
CA SER A 82 24.47 11.93 6.17
C SER A 82 25.63 11.97 7.17
N ILE A 83 26.02 10.81 7.70
CA ILE A 83 27.26 10.60 8.45
C ILE A 83 28.40 10.76 7.45
N THR A 84 28.68 11.99 7.00
CA THR A 84 29.75 12.28 6.03
C THR A 84 30.21 13.73 6.10
N SER A 85 30.31 14.31 7.30
CA SER A 85 30.92 15.64 7.49
C SER A 85 32.20 15.66 8.33
N GLU A 86 32.68 14.53 8.85
CA GLU A 86 33.99 14.49 9.53
C GLU A 86 35.07 13.96 8.58
N ARG A 87 35.57 14.84 7.71
CA ARG A 87 36.99 14.75 7.31
C ARG A 87 37.78 15.59 8.33
N PRO A 88 38.73 15.03 9.07
CA PRO A 88 39.78 15.84 9.68
C PRO A 88 40.57 16.47 8.53
N ARG A 89 40.67 17.79 8.53
CA ARG A 89 41.70 18.47 7.73
C ARG A 89 43.00 18.32 8.50
N GLU A 90 43.87 17.45 8.01
CA GLU A 90 45.30 17.49 8.29
C GLU A 90 46.03 17.97 7.03
#